data_AF-A0AAW5PIX7-F1
#
_entry.id   AF-A0AAW5PIX7-F1
#
_cell.length_a   1.000
_cell.length_b   1.000
_cell.length_c   1.000
_cell.angle_alpha   90.00
_cell.angle_beta   90.00
_cell.angle_gamma   90.00
#
_symmetry.space_group_name_H-M   'P 1'
#
loop_
_entity.id
_entity.type
_entity.pdbx_description
1 polymer ?
#
loop_
_entity_poly.entity_id
_entity_poly.type
_entity_poly.pdbx_seq_one_letter_code
_entity_poly.pdbx_strand_id
1 'polypeptide(L)'
;MMRSPALLLSLLCLAGVAQAAPATDAQVQAVVQKLSLGTLGTDMAKLMVDNVPALNALPEADRQCAHAPIQTLLDAQFRRSVIAGLGNEGDQVMAEWSRFLATPAGKGLSSAFAGANPSTIAEKANVDLSEKERAEVAAFLGSPAYTRFIATLDIESELPDDIGVQLAKGLQDQCRIALNPDDIS
;
A
#
# COMPACT_ATOMS: atom_id res chain seq x y z
N MET A 1 -47.73 -34.02 34.80
CA MET A 1 -46.55 -33.13 34.80
C MET A 1 -45.43 -33.84 34.04
N MET A 2 -45.25 -33.53 32.75
CA MET A 2 -44.10 -34.01 31.96
C MET A 2 -43.15 -32.83 31.77
N ARG A 3 -41.94 -32.93 32.35
CA ARG A 3 -40.85 -31.97 32.16
C ARG A 3 -40.04 -32.44 30.94
N SER A 4 -40.07 -31.67 29.86
CA SER A 4 -39.26 -31.88 28.66
C SER A 4 -37.82 -31.42 28.88
N PRO A 5 -36.79 -32.27 28.73
CA PRO A 5 -35.39 -31.86 28.67
C PRO A 5 -34.95 -31.86 27.21
N ALA A 6 -35.27 -30.81 26.45
CA ALA A 6 -34.91 -30.76 25.03
C ALA A 6 -34.67 -29.34 24.53
N LEU A 7 -33.88 -28.53 25.25
CA LEU A 7 -33.45 -27.21 24.77
C LEU A 7 -32.03 -26.89 25.26
N LEU A 8 -31.01 -27.63 24.84
CA LEU A 8 -29.62 -27.31 25.19
C LEU A 8 -28.57 -27.56 24.09
N LEU A 9 -28.97 -27.83 22.84
CA LEU A 9 -28.01 -28.21 21.77
C LEU A 9 -27.95 -27.30 20.54
N SER A 10 -28.59 -26.12 20.56
CA SER A 10 -28.62 -25.22 19.39
C SER A 10 -27.68 -24.01 19.47
N LEU A 11 -26.77 -23.96 20.45
CA LEU A 11 -25.88 -22.80 20.68
C LEU A 11 -24.46 -22.94 20.12
N LEU A 12 -24.18 -23.98 19.35
CA LEU A 12 -22.85 -24.22 18.75
C LEU A 12 -22.97 -24.15 17.23
N CYS A 13 -22.74 -22.96 16.65
CA CYS A 13 -22.21 -22.71 15.29
C CYS A 13 -22.45 -21.25 14.81
N LEU A 14 -22.41 -20.25 15.71
CA LEU A 14 -22.24 -18.84 15.33
C LEU A 14 -20.77 -18.40 15.51
N ALA A 15 -19.82 -19.31 15.26
CA ALA A 15 -18.46 -18.90 14.95
C ALA A 15 -18.49 -18.35 13.53
N GLY A 16 -18.74 -17.04 13.41
CA GLY A 16 -18.71 -16.34 12.13
C GLY A 16 -17.42 -16.70 11.41
N VAL A 17 -17.56 -17.28 10.21
CA VAL A 17 -16.42 -17.44 9.31
C VAL A 17 -15.82 -16.05 9.11
N ALA A 18 -14.58 -15.85 9.53
CA ALA A 18 -13.83 -14.68 9.13
C ALA A 18 -13.78 -14.74 7.60
N GLN A 19 -14.59 -13.92 6.94
CA GLN A 19 -14.76 -13.97 5.52
C GLN A 19 -13.49 -13.37 4.91
N ALA A 20 -12.64 -14.22 4.35
CA ALA A 20 -11.45 -13.78 3.63
C ALA A 20 -11.88 -12.79 2.53
N ALA A 21 -11.43 -11.54 2.63
CA ALA A 21 -11.66 -10.52 1.61
C ALA A 21 -10.32 -9.92 1.12
N PRO A 22 -10.22 -9.58 -0.17
CA PRO A 22 -9.13 -8.74 -0.65
C PRO A 22 -9.05 -7.43 0.12
N ALA A 23 -7.84 -6.87 0.23
CA ALA A 23 -7.68 -5.52 0.76
C ALA A 23 -8.40 -4.49 -0.13
N THR A 24 -9.05 -3.51 0.49
CA THR A 24 -9.61 -2.36 -0.24
C THR A 24 -8.51 -1.34 -0.57
N ASP A 25 -8.73 -0.54 -1.62
CA ASP A 25 -7.82 0.55 -1.99
C ASP A 25 -7.56 1.51 -0.83
N ALA A 26 -8.60 1.88 -0.09
CA ALA A 26 -8.52 2.78 1.06
C ALA A 26 -7.68 2.19 2.22
N GLN A 27 -7.79 0.89 2.48
CA GLN A 27 -6.98 0.22 3.51
C GLN A 27 -5.49 0.25 3.14
N VAL A 28 -5.17 -0.11 1.89
CA VAL A 28 -3.78 -0.10 1.42
C VAL A 28 -3.23 1.32 1.40
N GLN A 29 -4.00 2.30 0.89
CA GLN A 29 -3.61 3.70 0.88
C GLN A 29 -3.26 4.22 2.27
N ALA A 30 -4.09 3.92 3.28
CA ALA A 30 -3.86 4.36 4.65
C ALA A 30 -2.57 3.78 5.26
N VAL A 31 -2.27 2.49 4.99
CA VAL A 31 -1.03 1.86 5.46
C VAL A 31 0.19 2.44 4.74
N VAL A 32 0.14 2.52 3.41
CA VAL A 32 1.22 3.05 2.55
C VAL A 32 1.58 4.50 2.93
N GLN A 33 0.57 5.34 3.17
CA GLN A 33 0.78 6.72 3.62
C GLN A 33 1.45 6.78 4.99
N LYS A 34 1.01 5.95 5.95
CA LYS A 34 1.65 5.89 7.27
C LYS A 34 3.10 5.41 7.20
N LEU A 35 3.43 4.54 6.26
CA LEU A 35 4.81 4.07 6.05
C LEU A 35 5.66 5.04 5.23
N SER A 36 5.12 6.21 4.86
CA SER A 36 5.77 7.19 3.98
C SER A 36 6.23 6.59 2.64
N LEU A 37 5.60 5.49 2.21
CA LEU A 37 5.84 4.89 0.89
C LEU A 37 5.13 5.69 -0.23
N GLY A 38 4.26 6.64 0.13
CA GLY A 38 3.58 7.51 -0.83
C GLY A 38 4.48 8.53 -1.54
N THR A 39 5.73 8.71 -1.12
CA THR A 39 6.68 9.58 -1.85
C THR A 39 7.30 8.88 -3.05
N LEU A 40 7.23 7.54 -3.12
CA LEU A 40 7.71 6.77 -4.29
C LEU A 40 7.04 7.23 -5.58
N GLY A 41 5.73 7.48 -5.54
CA GLY A 41 5.00 8.02 -6.70
C GLY A 41 5.45 9.42 -7.10
N THR A 42 5.88 10.26 -6.15
CA THR A 42 6.41 11.61 -6.44
C THR A 42 7.76 11.53 -7.16
N ASP A 43 8.69 10.73 -6.64
CA ASP A 43 10.02 10.56 -7.24
C ASP A 43 9.93 9.90 -8.61
N MET A 44 9.08 8.87 -8.73
CA MET A 44 8.86 8.18 -10.00
C MET A 44 8.15 9.08 -11.02
N ALA A 45 7.18 9.89 -10.60
CA ALA A 45 6.54 10.86 -11.49
C ALA A 45 7.56 11.89 -12.02
N LYS A 46 8.45 12.36 -11.16
CA LYS A 46 9.55 13.22 -11.57
C LYS A 46 10.46 12.53 -12.58
N LEU A 47 10.87 11.29 -12.33
CA LEU A 47 11.68 10.53 -13.27
C LEU A 47 10.96 10.32 -14.61
N MET A 48 9.66 10.06 -14.63
CA MET A 48 8.90 9.94 -15.87
C MET A 48 8.88 11.25 -16.66
N VAL A 49 8.59 12.38 -16.00
CA VAL A 49 8.61 13.70 -16.66
C VAL A 49 10.00 14.03 -17.20
N ASP A 50 11.06 13.70 -16.45
CA ASP A 50 12.43 14.01 -16.83
C ASP A 50 12.98 13.08 -17.92
N ASN A 51 12.53 11.82 -18.01
CA ASN A 51 13.14 10.81 -18.90
C ASN A 51 12.26 10.37 -20.09
N VAL A 52 10.93 10.56 -20.05
CA VAL A 52 10.08 10.28 -21.21
C VAL A 52 10.20 11.46 -22.19
N PRO A 53 10.72 11.26 -23.42
CA PRO A 53 11.01 12.36 -24.33
C PRO A 53 9.80 13.26 -24.62
N ALA A 54 8.62 12.65 -24.78
CA ALA A 54 7.38 13.38 -25.05
C ALA A 54 6.94 14.28 -23.87
N LEU A 55 7.21 13.87 -22.63
CA LEU A 55 6.93 14.68 -21.43
C LEU A 55 7.99 15.76 -21.21
N ASN A 56 9.27 15.42 -21.39
CA ASN A 56 10.37 16.36 -21.19
C ASN A 56 10.29 17.56 -22.16
N ALA A 57 9.88 17.29 -23.41
CA ALA A 57 9.72 18.30 -24.45
C ALA A 57 8.58 19.32 -24.20
N LEU A 58 7.69 19.06 -23.23
CA LEU A 58 6.59 19.97 -22.91
C LEU A 58 7.09 21.29 -22.31
N PRO A 59 6.31 22.39 -22.44
CA PRO A 59 6.54 23.61 -21.69
C PRO A 59 6.64 23.35 -20.17
N GLU A 60 7.38 24.19 -19.46
CA GLU A 60 7.59 24.00 -18.01
C GLU A 60 6.29 23.94 -17.22
N ALA A 61 5.30 24.78 -17.55
CA ALA A 61 3.99 24.77 -16.89
C ALA A 61 3.24 23.44 -17.10
N ASP A 62 3.35 22.86 -18.29
CA ASP A 62 2.72 21.58 -18.63
C ASP A 62 3.43 20.42 -17.93
N ARG A 63 4.77 20.44 -17.87
CA ARG A 63 5.54 19.48 -17.06
C ARG A 63 5.16 19.55 -15.59
N GLN A 64 5.07 20.76 -15.02
CA GLN A 64 4.64 20.96 -13.63
C GLN A 64 3.23 20.41 -13.40
N CYS A 65 2.30 20.63 -14.33
CA CYS A 65 0.96 20.05 -14.25
C CYS A 65 0.98 18.52 -14.33
N ALA A 66 1.80 17.94 -15.20
CA ALA A 66 1.85 16.50 -15.46
C ALA A 66 2.26 15.65 -14.23
N HIS A 67 2.98 16.22 -13.26
CA HIS A 67 3.41 15.48 -12.06
C HIS A 67 2.24 14.85 -11.29
N ALA A 68 1.15 15.60 -11.04
CA ALA A 68 0.02 15.12 -10.24
C ALA A 68 -0.74 13.95 -10.88
N PRO A 69 -1.16 13.99 -12.17
CA PRO A 69 -1.81 12.86 -12.82
C PRO A 69 -0.88 11.65 -12.95
N ILE A 70 0.42 11.84 -13.23
CA ILE A 70 1.40 10.74 -13.29
C ILE A 70 1.52 10.09 -11.91
N GLN A 71 1.75 10.88 -10.86
CA GLN A 71 1.84 10.39 -9.49
C GLN A 71 0.59 9.60 -9.09
N THR A 72 -0.60 10.16 -9.36
CA THR A 72 -1.88 9.51 -9.02
C THR A 72 -2.02 8.15 -9.68
N LEU A 73 -1.63 8.04 -10.96
CA LEU A 73 -1.68 6.80 -11.70
C LEU A 73 -0.71 5.75 -11.13
N LEU A 74 0.53 6.16 -10.84
CA LEU A 74 1.56 5.29 -10.27
C LEU A 74 1.18 4.82 -8.86
N ASP A 75 0.69 5.72 -8.02
CA ASP A 75 0.22 5.40 -6.66
C ASP A 75 -0.97 4.42 -6.72
N ALA A 76 -1.90 4.60 -7.66
CA ALA A 76 -3.01 3.67 -7.85
C ALA A 76 -2.51 2.30 -8.34
N GLN A 77 -1.56 2.26 -9.28
CA GLN A 77 -0.99 1.01 -9.77
C GLN A 77 -0.25 0.26 -8.66
N PHE A 78 0.56 0.95 -7.87
CA PHE A 78 1.24 0.37 -6.72
C PHE A 78 0.25 -0.28 -5.74
N ARG A 79 -0.84 0.43 -5.40
CA ARG A 79 -1.87 -0.14 -4.51
C ARG A 79 -2.55 -1.36 -5.14
N ARG A 80 -2.82 -1.34 -6.45
CA ARG A 80 -3.37 -2.52 -7.16
C ARG A 80 -2.42 -3.71 -7.08
N SER A 81 -1.12 -3.52 -7.27
CA SER A 81 -0.11 -4.59 -7.10
C SER A 81 -0.11 -5.16 -5.68
N VAL A 82 -0.15 -4.30 -4.67
CA VAL A 82 -0.22 -4.74 -3.26
C VAL A 82 -1.50 -5.54 -3.01
N ILE A 83 -2.67 -5.06 -3.45
CA ILE A 83 -3.96 -5.76 -3.29
C ILE A 83 -3.88 -7.15 -3.94
N ALA A 84 -3.37 -7.22 -5.17
CA ALA A 84 -3.21 -8.48 -5.89
C ALA A 84 -2.25 -9.44 -5.17
N GLY A 85 -1.09 -8.96 -4.72
CA GLY A 85 -0.09 -9.76 -4.02
C GLY A 85 -0.55 -10.28 -2.66
N LEU A 86 -1.40 -9.53 -1.94
CA LEU A 86 -1.98 -9.98 -0.67
C LEU A 86 -3.05 -11.07 -0.85
N GLY A 87 -3.72 -11.07 -2.01
CA GLY A 87 -4.78 -12.02 -2.34
C GLY A 87 -6.02 -11.89 -1.46
N ASN A 88 -6.77 -12.99 -1.32
CA ASN A 88 -8.10 -13.01 -0.71
C ASN A 88 -8.13 -12.77 0.80
N GLU A 89 -7.00 -12.62 1.48
CA GLU A 89 -6.94 -12.31 2.92
C GLU A 89 -6.23 -10.97 3.19
N GLY A 90 -6.15 -10.12 2.16
CA GLY A 90 -5.46 -8.85 2.27
C GLY A 90 -6.10 -7.91 3.29
N ASP A 91 -7.41 -8.00 3.53
CA ASP A 91 -8.11 -7.20 4.52
C ASP A 91 -7.60 -7.45 5.95
N GLN A 92 -7.33 -8.72 6.30
CA GLN A 92 -6.77 -9.13 7.59
C GLN A 92 -5.34 -8.60 7.77
N VAL A 93 -4.51 -8.73 6.73
CA VAL A 93 -3.14 -8.21 6.74
C VAL A 93 -3.16 -6.69 6.96
N MET A 94 -3.99 -5.95 6.22
CA MET A 94 -4.11 -4.50 6.36
C MET A 94 -4.68 -4.08 7.71
N ALA A 95 -5.62 -4.84 8.28
CA ALA A 95 -6.15 -4.58 9.61
C ALA A 95 -5.08 -4.74 10.71
N GLU A 96 -4.21 -5.76 10.61
CA GLU A 96 -3.11 -5.96 11.55
C GLU A 96 -2.07 -4.84 11.46
N TRP A 97 -1.65 -4.48 10.24
CA TRP A 97 -0.79 -3.32 9.99
C TRP A 97 -1.38 -2.03 10.55
N SER A 98 -2.65 -1.76 10.26
CA SER A 98 -3.31 -0.54 10.74
C SER A 98 -3.36 -0.48 12.27
N ARG A 99 -3.66 -1.60 12.93
CA ARG A 99 -3.67 -1.72 14.40
C ARG A 99 -2.29 -1.49 14.99
N PHE A 100 -1.26 -2.12 14.42
CA PHE A 100 0.12 -1.95 14.90
C PHE A 100 0.61 -0.52 14.72
N LEU A 101 0.40 0.07 13.54
CA LEU A 101 0.80 1.46 13.24
C LEU A 101 0.07 2.52 14.10
N ALA A 102 -0.97 2.13 14.85
CA ALA A 102 -1.62 3.02 15.82
C ALA A 102 -0.90 3.05 17.18
N THR A 103 -0.02 2.10 17.48
CA THR A 103 0.73 2.04 18.75
C THR A 103 1.97 2.94 18.72
N PRO A 104 2.56 3.29 19.88
CA PRO A 104 3.86 3.98 19.92
C PRO A 104 4.97 3.23 19.17
N ALA A 105 5.05 1.91 19.35
CA ALA A 105 5.99 1.04 18.64
C ALA A 105 5.80 1.12 17.11
N GLY A 106 4.55 1.09 16.64
CA GLY A 106 4.25 1.21 15.21
C GLY A 106 4.55 2.58 14.62
N LYS A 107 4.44 3.67 15.40
CA LYS A 107 4.89 5.01 14.98
C LYS A 107 6.41 5.08 14.85
N GLY A 108 7.14 4.44 15.77
CA GLY A 108 8.60 4.27 15.67
C GLY A 108 9.00 3.52 14.40
N LEU A 109 8.33 2.39 14.12
CA LEU A 109 8.56 1.63 12.88
C LEU A 109 8.25 2.45 11.64
N SER A 110 7.10 3.12 11.58
CA SER A 110 6.69 3.97 10.46
C SER A 110 7.73 5.05 10.13
N SER A 111 8.27 5.71 11.15
CA SER A 111 9.30 6.75 10.98
C SER A 111 10.62 6.19 10.47
N ALA A 112 10.94 4.94 10.82
CA ALA A 112 12.12 4.23 10.36
C ALA A 112 11.94 3.56 8.98
N PHE A 113 10.70 3.40 8.51
CA PHE A 113 10.38 2.59 7.34
C PHE A 113 10.89 3.22 6.03
N ALA A 114 10.73 4.53 5.89
CA ALA A 114 11.25 5.27 4.74
C ALA A 114 12.79 5.21 4.69
N GLY A 115 13.33 4.56 3.64
CA GLY A 115 14.78 4.49 3.43
C GLY A 115 15.52 3.47 4.33
N ALA A 116 14.83 2.53 4.95
CA ALA A 116 15.46 1.40 5.64
C ALA A 116 15.49 0.14 4.78
N ASN A 117 16.63 -0.56 4.82
CA ASN A 117 16.70 -1.96 4.42
C ASN A 117 15.98 -2.80 5.50
N PRO A 118 15.22 -3.86 5.14
CA PRO A 118 14.65 -4.80 6.09
C PRO A 118 15.60 -5.27 7.20
N SER A 119 16.91 -5.38 6.93
CA SER A 119 17.93 -5.77 7.92
C SER A 119 18.23 -4.71 8.99
N THR A 120 17.90 -3.44 8.74
CA THR A 120 18.21 -2.29 9.62
C THR A 120 16.98 -1.66 10.26
N ILE A 121 15.79 -2.10 9.86
CA ILE A 121 14.54 -1.41 10.20
C ILE A 121 14.22 -1.49 11.69
N ALA A 122 14.51 -2.62 12.34
CA ALA A 122 14.30 -2.80 13.77
C ALA A 122 15.20 -1.87 14.59
N GLU A 123 16.47 -1.74 14.22
CA GLU A 123 17.42 -0.87 14.91
C GLU A 123 16.98 0.58 14.86
N LYS A 124 16.63 1.07 13.66
CA LYS A 124 16.14 2.44 13.45
C LYS A 124 14.81 2.71 14.16
N ALA A 125 13.90 1.75 14.16
CA ALA A 125 12.59 1.89 14.83
C ALA A 125 12.72 1.99 16.36
N ASN A 126 13.78 1.43 16.93
CA ASN A 126 13.91 1.21 18.36
C ASN A 126 14.61 2.33 19.14
N VAL A 127 15.12 3.37 18.46
CA VAL A 127 16.02 4.40 19.03
C VAL A 127 15.44 5.06 20.29
N ASP A 128 14.14 5.39 20.28
CA ASP A 128 13.48 6.11 21.39
C ASP A 128 12.39 5.27 22.08
N LEU A 129 12.38 3.95 21.87
CA LEU A 129 11.36 3.06 22.42
C LEU A 129 11.74 2.49 23.80
N SER A 130 10.74 2.25 24.64
CA SER A 130 10.90 1.44 25.85
C SER A 130 11.18 -0.02 25.52
N GLU A 131 11.65 -0.81 26.48
CA GLU A 131 11.88 -2.25 26.28
C GLU A 131 10.62 -3.00 25.86
N LYS A 132 9.48 -2.65 26.44
CA LYS A 132 8.17 -3.20 26.06
C LYS A 132 7.85 -2.90 24.60
N GLU A 133 8.00 -1.65 24.17
CA GLU A 133 7.70 -1.24 22.79
C GLU A 133 8.67 -1.88 21.78
N ARG A 134 9.95 -2.06 22.16
CA ARG A 134 10.90 -2.82 21.33
C ARG A 134 10.48 -4.28 21.15
N ALA A 135 9.94 -4.92 22.20
CA ALA A 135 9.40 -6.26 22.10
C ALA A 135 8.15 -6.32 21.20
N GLU A 136 7.30 -5.28 21.21
CA GLU A 136 6.16 -5.14 20.30
C GLU A 136 6.62 -5.00 18.83
N VAL A 137 7.66 -4.21 18.56
CA VAL A 137 8.28 -4.12 17.22
C VAL A 137 8.78 -5.49 16.78
N ALA A 138 9.58 -6.17 17.62
CA ALA A 138 10.14 -7.48 17.28
C ALA A 138 9.04 -8.54 17.01
N ALA A 139 7.99 -8.56 17.84
CA ALA A 139 6.84 -9.45 17.65
C ALA A 139 6.11 -9.17 16.33
N PHE A 140 5.93 -7.90 15.98
CA PHE A 140 5.28 -7.52 14.72
C PHE A 140 6.13 -7.85 13.50
N LEU A 141 7.44 -7.59 13.53
CA LEU A 141 8.36 -7.95 12.44
C LEU A 141 8.43 -9.47 12.21
N GLY A 142 8.19 -10.27 13.26
CA GLY A 142 8.06 -11.72 13.15
C GLY A 142 6.67 -12.21 12.73
N SER A 143 5.70 -11.32 12.50
CA SER A 143 4.32 -11.70 12.22
C SER A 143 4.09 -12.08 10.75
N PRO A 144 3.10 -12.94 10.46
CA PRO A 144 2.69 -13.23 9.09
C PRO A 144 2.22 -11.99 8.33
N ALA A 145 1.57 -11.03 9.00
CA ALA A 145 1.10 -9.81 8.35
C ALA A 145 2.26 -8.93 7.87
N TYR A 146 3.33 -8.82 8.66
CA TYR A 146 4.55 -8.13 8.22
C TYR A 146 5.14 -8.83 7.00
N THR A 147 5.42 -10.13 7.12
CA THR A 147 6.06 -10.92 6.06
C THR A 147 5.30 -10.85 4.74
N ARG A 148 3.97 -11.01 4.79
CA ARG A 148 3.12 -10.98 3.60
C ARG A 148 3.11 -9.61 2.93
N PHE A 149 3.04 -8.52 3.70
CA PHE A 149 3.06 -7.17 3.13
C PHE A 149 4.41 -6.85 2.50
N ILE A 150 5.53 -7.15 3.17
CA ILE A 150 6.87 -6.92 2.62
C ILE A 150 7.07 -7.70 1.32
N ALA A 151 6.61 -8.95 1.25
CA ALA A 151 6.68 -9.74 0.02
C ALA A 151 5.97 -9.05 -1.16
N THR A 152 4.93 -8.23 -0.93
CA THR A 152 4.28 -7.47 -2.02
C THR A 152 5.11 -6.30 -2.54
N LEU A 153 6.07 -5.81 -1.76
CA LEU A 153 6.97 -4.74 -2.16
C LEU A 153 8.13 -5.26 -3.03
N ASP A 154 8.47 -6.55 -2.88
CA ASP A 154 9.51 -7.23 -3.67
C ASP A 154 9.00 -7.76 -5.02
N ILE A 155 7.68 -7.74 -5.26
CA ILE A 155 7.10 -8.15 -6.54
C ILE A 155 7.44 -7.07 -7.58
N GLU A 156 8.14 -7.47 -8.64
CA GLU A 156 8.25 -6.65 -9.85
C GLU A 156 6.84 -6.34 -10.34
N SER A 157 6.41 -5.09 -10.15
CA SER A 157 5.11 -4.65 -10.61
C SER A 157 5.17 -4.47 -12.11
N GLU A 158 4.65 -5.44 -12.85
CA GLU A 158 4.35 -5.23 -14.27
C GLU A 158 3.34 -4.08 -14.37
N LEU A 159 3.69 -3.07 -15.16
CA LEU A 159 2.73 -2.04 -15.54
C LEU A 159 1.67 -2.69 -16.45
N PRO A 160 0.39 -2.33 -16.30
CA PRO A 160 -0.65 -2.89 -17.13
C PRO A 160 -0.45 -2.44 -18.58
N ASP A 161 -0.83 -3.29 -19.54
CA ASP A 161 -0.67 -3.02 -20.97
C ASP A 161 -1.30 -1.69 -21.42
N ASP A 162 -2.31 -1.21 -20.69
CA ASP A 162 -3.03 0.03 -20.98
C ASP A 162 -2.52 1.25 -20.18
N ILE A 163 -1.38 1.16 -19.50
CA ILE A 163 -0.86 2.25 -18.65
C ILE A 163 -0.62 3.55 -19.44
N GLY A 164 -0.12 3.44 -20.68
CA GLY A 164 0.09 4.59 -21.57
C GLY A 164 -1.22 5.28 -21.94
N VAL A 165 -2.30 4.50 -22.12
CA VAL A 165 -3.65 5.02 -22.40
C VAL A 165 -4.22 5.73 -21.17
N GLN A 166 -4.10 5.11 -19.99
CA GLN A 166 -4.55 5.72 -18.73
C GLN A 166 -3.80 7.02 -18.44
N LEU A 167 -2.49 7.05 -18.71
CA LEU A 167 -1.66 8.23 -18.52
C LEU A 167 -2.01 9.35 -19.50
N ALA A 168 -2.06 9.06 -20.81
CA ALA A 168 -2.46 10.05 -21.82
C ALA A 168 -3.83 10.66 -21.50
N LYS A 169 -4.79 9.82 -21.07
CA LYS A 169 -6.10 10.27 -20.61
C LYS A 169 -6.02 11.21 -19.40
N GLY A 170 -5.26 10.85 -18.37
CA GLY A 170 -5.08 11.67 -17.17
C GLY A 170 -4.47 13.04 -17.48
N LEU A 171 -3.46 13.06 -18.34
CA LEU A 171 -2.80 14.29 -18.81
C LEU A 171 -3.75 15.17 -19.62
N GLN A 172 -4.57 14.58 -20.49
CA GLN A 172 -5.56 15.30 -21.26
C GLN A 172 -6.67 15.89 -20.36
N ASP A 173 -7.19 15.10 -19.43
CA ASP A 173 -8.33 15.49 -18.60
C ASP A 173 -7.95 16.58 -17.58
N GLN A 174 -6.75 16.50 -17.00
CA GLN A 174 -6.32 17.39 -15.91
C GLN A 174 -5.45 18.56 -16.37
N CYS A 175 -4.63 18.35 -17.41
CA CYS A 175 -3.64 19.32 -17.87
C CYS A 175 -3.86 19.79 -19.32
N ARG A 176 -4.85 19.24 -20.04
CA ARG A 176 -5.09 19.51 -21.47
C ARG A 176 -3.91 19.16 -22.38
N ILE A 177 -3.04 18.27 -21.90
CA ILE A 177 -1.88 17.77 -22.63
C ILE A 177 -2.35 16.55 -23.46
N ALA A 178 -2.29 16.68 -24.78
CA ALA A 178 -2.58 15.60 -25.70
C ALA A 178 -1.29 14.87 -26.07
N LEU A 179 -1.14 13.63 -25.61
CA LEU A 179 -0.05 12.72 -26.02
C LEU A 179 -0.63 11.48 -26.67
N ASN A 180 0.08 10.91 -27.63
CA ASN A 180 -0.21 9.56 -28.10
C ASN A 180 0.25 8.57 -27.00
N PRO A 181 -0.57 7.59 -26.59
CA PRO A 181 -0.14 6.52 -25.69
C PRO A 181 1.19 5.86 -26.09
N ASP A 182 1.43 5.69 -27.40
CA ASP A 182 2.66 5.09 -27.93
C ASP A 182 3.92 5.95 -27.70
N ASP A 183 3.76 7.25 -27.44
CA ASP A 183 4.88 8.16 -27.16
C ASP A 183 5.34 8.09 -25.69
N ILE A 184 4.66 7.29 -24.87
CA ILE A 184 4.88 7.17 -23.42
C ILE A 184 5.43 5.79 -23.04
N SER A 185 5.26 4.78 -23.91
CA SER A 185 5.64 3.38 -23.74
C SER A 185 7.01 3.04 -24.31
#